data_AF-E8WZS5-F1
#
_entry.id   AF-E8WZS5-F1
#
_cell.length_a   1.000
_cell.length_b   1.000
_cell.length_c   1.000
_cell.angle_alpha   90.00
_cell.angle_beta   90.00
_cell.angle_gamma   90.00
#
_symmetry.space_group_name_H-M   'P 1'
#
loop_
_entity.id
_entity.type
_entity.pdbx_description
1 polymer ?
#
loop_
_entity_poly.entity_id
_entity_poly.type
_entity_poly.pdbx_seq_one_letter_code
_entity_poly.pdbx_strand_id
1 'polypeptide(L)' 'MQPISDEEKSRRRRINQSVIGTNAMEGLSLDEETLSLMRRYEEGEIDREELSSAIDLHVARLLRERSALAGAA' A
#
# COMPACT_ATOMS: atom_id res chain seq x y z
N MET A 1 8.48 18.05 0.70
CA MET A 1 7.00 18.10 0.68
C MET A 1 6.52 19.11 1.71
N GLN A 2 5.45 19.86 1.40
CA GLN A 2 4.77 20.64 2.43
C GLN A 2 3.87 19.70 3.26
N PRO A 3 3.76 19.93 4.59
CA PRO A 3 2.83 19.16 5.42
C PRO A 3 1.39 19.29 4.89
N ILE A 4 0.68 18.16 4.81
CA ILE A 4 -0.74 18.14 4.44
C ILE A 4 -1.62 18.49 5.65
N SER A 5 -2.84 19.00 5.39
CA SER A 5 -3.79 19.35 6.44
C SER A 5 -4.38 18.12 7.16
N ASP A 6 -4.88 18.30 8.37
CA ASP A 6 -5.58 17.24 9.12
C ASP A 6 -6.84 16.74 8.40
N GLU A 7 -7.50 17.62 7.65
CA GLU A 7 -8.64 17.25 6.79
C GLU A 7 -8.19 16.30 5.67
N GLU A 8 -7.05 16.59 5.05
CA GLU A 8 -6.46 15.73 4.02
C GLU A 8 -6.05 14.38 4.60
N LYS A 9 -5.38 14.35 5.76
CA LYS A 9 -5.04 13.11 6.48
C LYS A 9 -6.28 12.28 6.77
N SER A 10 -7.33 12.92 7.28
CA SER A 10 -8.62 12.27 7.55
C SER A 10 -9.29 11.73 6.29
N ARG A 11 -9.21 12.46 5.16
CA ARG A 11 -9.71 11.97 3.86
C ARG A 11 -8.94 10.73 3.42
N ARG A 12 -7.61 10.76 3.47
CA ARG A 12 -6.74 9.63 3.09
C ARG A 12 -6.97 8.41 3.99
N ARG A 13 -7.11 8.60 5.30
CA ARG A 13 -7.46 7.54 6.26
C ARG A 13 -8.74 6.81 5.88
N ARG A 14 -9.80 7.56 5.55
CA ARG A 14 -11.09 6.95 5.13
C ARG A 14 -10.95 6.16 3.83
N ILE A 15 -10.18 6.66 2.87
CA ILE A 15 -9.89 5.94 1.62
C ILE A 15 -9.15 4.64 1.94
N ASN A 16 -8.09 4.70 2.74
CA ASN A 16 -7.30 3.53 3.15
C ASN A 16 -8.15 2.49 3.88
N GLN A 17 -9.00 2.91 4.82
CA GLN A 17 -9.92 2.03 5.53
C GLN A 17 -10.93 1.35 4.59
N SER A 18 -11.42 2.06 3.58
CA SER A 18 -12.31 1.49 2.56
C SER A 18 -11.62 0.40 1.74
N VAL A 19 -10.36 0.63 1.33
CA VAL A 19 -9.55 -0.37 0.60
C VAL A 19 -9.30 -1.60 1.47
N ILE A 20 -8.91 -1.42 2.72
CA ILE A 20 -8.69 -2.52 3.68
C ILE A 20 -9.99 -3.30 3.89
N GLY A 21 -11.09 -2.61 4.12
CA GLY A 21 -12.41 -3.22 4.33
C GLY A 21 -12.87 -4.04 3.12
N THR A 22 -12.68 -3.52 1.91
CA THR A 22 -13.04 -4.22 0.66
C THR A 22 -12.24 -5.52 0.50
N ASN A 23 -10.93 -5.49 0.76
CA ASN A 23 -10.11 -6.72 0.71
C ASN A 23 -10.53 -7.71 1.81
N ALA A 24 -10.78 -7.23 3.02
CA ALA A 24 -11.21 -8.08 4.13
C ALA A 24 -12.56 -8.77 3.87
N MET A 25 -13.49 -8.11 3.18
CA MET A 25 -14.76 -8.71 2.75
C MET A 25 -14.56 -9.88 1.78
N GLU A 26 -13.50 -9.85 0.97
CA GLU A 26 -13.10 -10.93 0.07
C GLU A 26 -12.24 -12.01 0.77
N GLY A 27 -12.07 -11.92 2.10
CA GLY A 27 -11.21 -12.82 2.86
C GLY A 27 -9.71 -12.61 2.60
N LEU A 28 -9.34 -11.46 2.00
CA LEU A 28 -7.97 -11.10 1.70
C LEU A 28 -7.41 -10.16 2.77
N SER A 29 -6.13 -10.33 3.08
CA SER A 29 -5.38 -9.41 3.94
C SER A 29 -4.26 -8.77 3.15
N LEU A 30 -4.11 -7.46 3.28
CA LEU A 30 -2.96 -6.75 2.74
C LEU A 30 -1.73 -7.08 3.60
N ASP A 31 -0.58 -7.22 2.95
CA ASP A 31 0.68 -7.47 3.64
C ASP A 31 1.17 -6.21 4.38
N GLU A 32 2.12 -6.41 5.31
CA GLU A 32 2.62 -5.36 6.19
C GLU A 32 3.26 -4.19 5.43
N GLU A 33 3.92 -4.45 4.30
CA GLU A 33 4.58 -3.41 3.52
C GLU A 33 3.56 -2.55 2.78
N THR A 34 2.53 -3.17 2.19
CA THR A 34 1.40 -2.43 1.62
C THR A 34 0.71 -1.55 2.66
N LEU A 35 0.46 -2.07 3.87
CA LEU A 35 -0.14 -1.30 4.96
C LEU A 35 0.75 -0.13 5.42
N SER A 36 2.08 -0.34 5.45
CA SER A 36 3.05 0.70 5.77
C SER A 36 3.05 1.83 4.73
N LEU A 37 3.05 1.50 3.44
CA LEU A 37 2.96 2.47 2.36
C LEU A 37 1.66 3.29 2.43
N MET A 38 0.53 2.64 2.70
CA MET A 38 -0.74 3.34 2.90
C MET A 38 -0.70 4.32 4.07
N ARG A 39 -0.03 3.97 5.18
CA ARG A 39 0.15 4.88 6.33
C ARG A 39 1.03 6.08 5.98
N ARG A 40 2.12 5.87 5.25
CA ARG A 40 2.98 6.97 4.78
C ARG A 40 2.21 7.93 3.88
N TYR A 41 1.35 7.41 3.01
CA TYR A 41 0.44 8.23 2.22
C TYR A 41 -0.56 8.99 3.10
N GLU A 42 -1.15 8.33 4.11
CA GLU A 42 -2.07 8.96 5.06
C GLU A 42 -1.44 10.15 5.78
N GLU A 43 -0.20 10.00 6.23
CA GLU A 43 0.54 11.06 6.93
C GLU A 43 1.08 12.16 6.02
N GLY A 44 1.01 11.96 4.70
CA GLY A 44 1.54 12.88 3.70
C GLY A 44 3.06 12.84 3.61
N GLU A 45 3.69 11.72 3.95
CA GLU A 45 5.11 11.45 3.71
C GLU A 45 5.38 11.05 2.26
N ILE A 46 4.36 10.52 1.59
CA ILE A 46 4.36 10.26 0.16
C ILE A 46 3.06 10.76 -0.47
N ASP A 47 3.12 11.09 -1.76
CA ASP A 47 1.94 11.38 -2.57
C ASP A 47 1.34 10.12 -3.20
N ARG A 48 0.32 10.32 -4.05
CA ARG A 48 -0.41 9.22 -4.69
C ARG A 48 0.42 8.51 -5.76
N GLU A 49 1.25 9.23 -6.50
CA GLU A 49 2.08 8.66 -7.56
C GLU A 49 3.22 7.84 -6.96
N GLU A 50 3.81 8.34 -5.88
CA GLU A 50 4.80 7.63 -5.06
C GLU A 50 4.21 6.37 -4.42
N LEU A 51 2.98 6.45 -3.86
CA LEU A 51 2.28 5.28 -3.34
C LEU A 51 2.07 4.21 -4.42
N SER A 52 1.57 4.61 -5.60
CA SER A 52 1.33 3.69 -6.71
C SER A 52 2.62 3.00 -7.15
N SER A 53 3.68 3.80 -7.38
CA SER A 53 4.98 3.30 -7.82
C SER A 53 5.61 2.35 -6.80
N ALA A 54 5.47 2.65 -5.51
CA ALA A 54 5.99 1.79 -4.44
C ALA A 54 5.25 0.45 -4.35
N ILE A 55 3.92 0.45 -4.50
CA ILE A 55 3.12 -0.78 -4.55
C ILE A 55 3.51 -1.62 -5.77
N ASP A 56 3.65 -1.02 -6.94
CA ASP A 56 4.05 -1.73 -8.16
C ASP A 56 5.43 -2.38 -8.01
N LEU A 57 6.39 -1.66 -7.42
CA LEU A 57 7.72 -2.18 -7.15
C LEU A 57 7.70 -3.35 -6.16
N HIS A 58 6.90 -3.23 -5.10
CA HIS A 58 6.73 -4.27 -4.08
C HIS A 58 6.14 -5.55 -4.68
N VAL A 59 5.04 -5.43 -5.44
CA VAL A 59 4.41 -6.56 -6.14
C VAL A 59 5.39 -7.22 -7.11
N ALA A 60 6.13 -6.42 -7.89
CA ALA A 60 7.13 -6.95 -8.81
C ALA A 60 8.22 -7.75 -8.08
N ARG A 61 8.62 -7.33 -6.87
CA ARG A 61 9.57 -8.08 -6.03
C ARG A 61 8.97 -9.40 -5.55
N LEU A 62 7.75 -9.40 -5.01
CA LEU A 62 7.08 -10.62 -4.56
C LEU A 62 6.94 -11.65 -5.69
N LEU A 63 6.60 -11.20 -6.89
CA LEU A 63 6.50 -12.07 -8.07
C LEU A 63 7.86 -12.66 -8.47
N ARG A 64 8.94 -11.88 -8.39
CA ARG A 64 10.30 -12.37 -8.66
C ARG A 64 10.75 -13.40 -7.63
N GLU A 65 10.55 -13.13 -6.34
CA GLU A 65 10.89 -14.05 -5.25
C GLU A 65 10.14 -15.37 -5.38
N ARG A 66 8.83 -15.31 -5.68
CA ARG A 66 8.03 -16.50 -5.96
C ARG A 66 8.52 -17.29 -7.17
N SER A 67 8.92 -16.60 -8.24
CA SER A 67 9.43 -17.24 -9.46
C SER A 67 10.79 -17.91 -9.23
N ALA A 68 11.66 -17.28 -8.44
CA ALA A 68 12.95 -17.85 -8.06
C ALA A 68 12.79 -19.14 -7.22
N LEU A 69 11.82 -19.17 -6.30
CA LEU A 69 11.50 -20.35 -5.52
C LEU A 69 10.91 -21.48 -6.38
N ALA A 70 10.07 -21.15 -7.36
CA ALA A 70 9.45 -22.15 -8.24
C ALA A 70 10.42 -22.75 -9.27
N GLY A 71 11.47 -22.03 -9.67
CA GLY A 71 12.49 -22.51 -10.62
C GLY A 71 13.67 -23.26 -9.97
N ALA A 72 13.72 -23.32 -8.64
CA ALA A 72 14.76 -24.01 -7.87
C ALA A 72 14.33 -25.39 -7.32
N ALA A 73 13.10 -25.82 -7.63
CA ALA A 73 12.51 -27.12 -7.25
C ALA A 73 12.51 -28.10 -8.44
#